data_AF-Q66WV2-F1
#
_entry.id   AF-Q66WV2-F1
#
_cell.length_a   1.000
_cell.length_b   1.000
_cell.length_c   1.000
_cell.angle_alpha   90.00
_cell.angle_beta   90.00
_cell.angle_gamma   90.00
#
_symmetry.space_group_name_H-M   'P 1'
#
loop_
_entity.id
_entity.type
_entity.pdbx_description
1 polymer ?
#
loop_
_entity_poly.entity_id
_entity_poly.type
_entity_poly.pdbx_seq_one_letter_code
_entity_poly.pdbx_strand_id
1 'polypeptide(L)' 'PNACGETCDNSGYDSYRVLLKALRAQFGNDLITSAIGADATAGGKIDAADYAGGAKYLDFIMLMWYD' A
#
# COMPACT_ATOMS: atom_id res chain seq x y z
N PRO A 1 8.70 2.78 -10.68
CA PRO A 1 8.17 3.49 -9.48
C PRO A 1 6.66 3.74 -9.66
N ASN A 2 5.85 3.76 -8.61
CA ASN A 2 5.25 2.50 -8.11
C ASN A 2 3.99 2.14 -8.93
N ALA A 3 4.26 1.78 -10.19
CA ALA A 3 3.37 1.41 -11.28
C ALA A 3 2.54 2.56 -11.88
N CYS A 4 2.27 2.42 -13.17
CA CYS A 4 1.36 3.30 -13.89
C CYS A 4 -0.03 2.67 -13.95
N GLY A 5 -1.06 3.48 -13.70
CA GLY A 5 -2.45 3.20 -14.02
C GLY A 5 -3.01 4.35 -14.83
N GLU A 6 -4.02 5.05 -14.31
CA GLU A 6 -4.49 6.35 -14.84
C GLU A 6 -3.39 7.42 -14.82
N THR A 7 -2.60 7.43 -13.76
CA THR A 7 -1.38 8.22 -13.65
C THR A 7 -0.24 7.35 -13.12
N CYS A 8 1.00 7.75 -13.40
CA CYS A 8 2.18 7.08 -12.86
C CYS A 8 2.55 7.70 -11.51
N ASP A 9 2.64 6.87 -10.47
CA ASP A 9 3.22 7.29 -9.19
C ASP A 9 4.75 7.19 -9.25
N ASN A 10 5.48 8.11 -8.61
CA ASN A 10 6.94 8.03 -8.49
C ASN A 10 7.43 8.21 -7.04
N SER A 11 6.60 7.86 -6.06
CA SER A 11 6.86 8.13 -4.64
C SER A 11 7.94 7.24 -4.02
N GLY A 12 8.29 6.12 -4.65
CA GLY A 12 9.35 5.20 -4.23
C GLY A 12 8.88 4.11 -3.26
N TYR A 13 9.62 3.00 -3.16
CA TYR A 13 9.19 1.75 -2.52
C TYR A 13 8.68 1.92 -1.07
N ASP A 14 9.35 2.77 -0.28
CA ASP A 14 9.04 2.98 1.13
C ASP A 14 7.83 3.90 1.40
N SER A 15 7.37 4.65 0.38
CA SER A 15 6.36 5.71 0.54
C SER A 15 5.07 5.19 1.18
N TYR A 16 4.59 4.02 0.76
CA TYR A 16 3.40 3.38 1.30
C TYR A 16 3.52 3.13 2.81
N ARG A 17 4.64 2.52 3.24
CA ARG A 17 4.91 2.27 4.67
C ARG A 17 5.01 3.58 5.46
N VAL A 18 5.69 4.60 4.93
CA VAL A 18 5.87 5.89 5.60
C VAL A 18 4.52 6.59 5.80
N LEU A 19 3.66 6.58 4.79
CA LEU A 19 2.30 7.12 4.88
C LEU A 19 1.48 6.40 5.95
N LEU A 20 1.45 5.06 5.93
CA LEU A 20 0.69 4.29 6.91
C LEU A 20 1.20 4.47 8.34
N LYS A 21 2.51 4.60 8.52
CA LYS A 21 3.09 4.96 9.83
C LYS A 21 2.59 6.31 10.32
N ALA A 22 2.54 7.31 9.43
CA ALA A 22 2.04 8.64 9.78
C ALA A 22 0.54 8.62 10.11
N LEU A 23 -0.28 7.86 9.35
CA LEU A 23 -1.68 7.68 9.65
C LEU A 23 -1.88 6.99 11.01
N ARG A 24 -1.14 5.91 11.31
CA ARG A 24 -1.24 5.25 12.62
C ARG A 24 -0.84 6.16 13.77
N ALA A 25 0.17 7.01 13.58
CA ALA A 25 0.55 8.02 14.58
C ALA A 25 -0.55 9.08 14.79
N GLN A 26 -1.27 9.47 13.73
CA GLN A 26 -2.32 10.48 13.78
C GLN A 26 -3.64 9.94 14.37
N PHE A 27 -4.03 8.73 13.98
CA PHE A 27 -5.35 8.16 14.25
C PHE A 27 -5.37 7.18 15.44
N GLY A 28 -4.20 6.78 15.95
CA GLY A 28 -4.11 5.98 17.16
C GLY A 28 -4.84 4.65 17.05
N ASN A 29 -5.96 4.50 17.77
CA ASN A 29 -6.75 3.27 17.83
C ASN A 29 -7.90 3.22 16.82
N ASP A 30 -8.11 4.27 16.02
CA ASP A 30 -9.12 4.23 14.98
C ASP A 30 -8.73 3.25 13.87
N LEU A 31 -9.72 2.85 13.07
CA LEU A 31 -9.52 1.92 11.96
C LEU A 31 -8.73 2.56 10.82
N ILE A 32 -7.67 1.88 10.40
CA ILE A 32 -6.87 2.19 9.22
C ILE A 32 -6.82 0.96 8.34
N THR A 33 -7.37 1.09 7.15
CA THR A 33 -7.49 0.01 6.17
C THR A 33 -7.00 0.48 4.82
N SER A 34 -6.60 -0.46 3.96
CA SER A 34 -6.13 -0.13 2.62
C SER A 34 -6.65 -1.15 1.62
N ALA A 35 -7.26 -0.65 0.54
CA ALA A 35 -7.50 -1.43 -0.66
C ALA A 35 -6.23 -1.45 -1.51
N ILE A 36 -5.80 -2.63 -1.95
CA ILE A 36 -4.57 -2.82 -2.72
C ILE A 36 -4.85 -3.66 -3.97
N GLY A 37 -4.05 -3.48 -5.02
CA GLY A 37 -4.17 -4.29 -6.24
C GLY A 37 -3.73 -5.75 -6.03
N ALA A 38 -4.20 -6.63 -6.91
CA ALA A 38 -3.89 -8.08 -6.86
C ALA A 38 -2.81 -8.53 -7.86
N ASP A 39 -2.06 -7.61 -8.47
CA ASP A 39 -1.00 -7.95 -9.42
C ASP A 39 0.24 -8.50 -8.69
N ALA A 40 0.27 -9.84 -8.60
CA ALA A 40 1.35 -10.64 -8.01
C ALA A 40 2.32 -11.21 -9.07
N THR A 41 2.34 -10.66 -10.29
CA THR A 41 3.36 -11.04 -11.28
C THR A 41 4.74 -10.52 -10.85
N ALA A 42 5.82 -11.14 -11.35
CA ALA A 42 7.17 -10.71 -10.99
C ALA A 42 7.43 -9.27 -11.45
N GLY A 43 7.70 -8.38 -10.49
CA GLY A 43 7.85 -6.94 -10.73
C GLY A 43 6.52 -6.19 -10.88
N GLY A 44 5.40 -6.83 -10.54
CA GLY A 44 4.05 -6.26 -10.58
C GLY A 44 3.78 -5.23 -9.49
N LYS A 45 2.54 -4.75 -9.40
CA LYS A 45 2.15 -3.69 -8.44
C LYS A 45 2.43 -4.06 -6.99
N ILE A 46 2.26 -5.33 -6.60
CA ILE A 46 2.56 -5.78 -5.24
C ILE A 46 4.06 -5.69 -4.93
N ASP A 47 4.93 -5.98 -5.90
CA ASP A 47 6.39 -5.89 -5.72
C ASP A 47 6.90 -4.44 -5.69
N ALA A 48 6.08 -3.48 -6.15
CA ALA A 48 6.49 -2.08 -6.32
C ALA A 48 6.47 -1.25 -5.02
N ALA A 49 5.89 -1.75 -3.93
CA ALA A 49 5.79 -1.01 -2.66
C ALA A 49 5.99 -1.92 -1.44
N ASP A 50 6.42 -1.33 -0.32
CA ASP A 50 6.64 -2.05 0.95
C ASP A 50 5.32 -2.41 1.66
N TYR A 51 4.51 -3.30 1.08
CA TYR A 51 3.27 -3.78 1.68
C TYR A 51 3.52 -4.55 2.98
N ALA A 52 4.59 -5.35 3.04
CA ALA A 52 4.94 -6.10 4.25
C ALA A 52 5.28 -5.15 5.42
N GLY A 53 6.08 -4.13 5.16
CA GLY A 53 6.41 -3.12 6.16
C GLY A 53 5.26 -2.16 6.47
N GLY A 54 4.31 -1.96 5.56
CA GLY A 54 3.09 -1.19 5.77
C GLY A 54 2.01 -1.93 6.58
N ALA A 55 1.87 -3.25 6.37
CA ALA A 55 0.78 -4.07 6.91
C ALA A 55 0.64 -4.00 8.43
N LYS A 56 1.75 -3.86 9.17
CA LYS A 56 1.74 -3.72 10.63
C LYS A 56 1.04 -2.45 11.15
N TYR A 57 0.79 -1.46 10.29
CA TYR A 57 0.08 -0.24 10.65
C TYR A 57 -1.41 -0.28 10.27
N LEU A 58 -1.84 -1.29 9.52
CA LEU A 58 -3.22 -1.50 9.09
C LEU A 58 -3.93 -2.47 10.03
N ASP A 59 -5.24 -2.31 10.15
CA ASP A 59 -6.10 -3.28 10.82
C ASP A 59 -6.41 -4.46 9.89
N PHE A 60 -6.67 -4.18 8.61
CA PHE A 60 -6.78 -5.19 7.57
C PHE A 60 -6.59 -4.60 6.16
N ILE A 61 -6.36 -5.50 5.20
CA ILE A 61 -6.13 -5.20 3.78
C ILE A 61 -7.28 -5.76 2.94
N MET A 62 -7.75 -4.97 1.98
CA MET A 62 -8.77 -5.39 1.01
C MET A 62 -8.10 -5.63 -0.35
N LEU A 63 -7.94 -6.89 -0.74
CA LEU A 63 -7.32 -7.25 -2.01
C LEU A 63 -8.31 -7.09 -3.17
N MET A 64 -7.99 -6.23 -4.14
CA MET A 64 -8.77 -6.02 -5.35
C MET A 64 -8.39 -7.07 -6.41
N TRP A 65 -8.89 -8.29 -6.22
CA TRP A 65 -8.82 -9.42 -7.18
C TRP A 65 -9.84 -9.32 -8.34
N TYR A 66 -10.38 -8.13 -8.52
CA TYR A 66 -11.24 -7.69 -9.60
C TYR A 66 -10.86 -6.23 -9.89
N ASP A 67 -11.17 -5.78 -11.10
CA ASP A 67 -11.03 -4.39 -11.54
C ASP A 67 -12.41 -3.74 -11.67
#